data_AF-A0A1W1WQL6-F1
#
_entry.id   AF-A0A1W1WQL6-F1
#
_cell.length_a   1.000
_cell.length_b   1.000
_cell.length_c   1.000
_cell.angle_alpha   90.00
_cell.angle_beta   90.00
_cell.angle_gamma   90.00
#
_symmetry.space_group_name_H-M   'P 1'
#
loop_
_entity.id
_entity.type
_entity.pdbx_description
1 polymer ?
#
loop_
_entity_poly.entity_id
_entity_poly.type
_entity_poly.pdbx_seq_one_letter_code
_entity_poly.pdbx_strand_id
1 'polypeptide(L)'
;MEYYMQDIPYQDFLPIFVISAAVIMFGMMYAGFFTLVKLRLVKKFFMVFAYLSWFALVGCMYYLGELLRVEPYTQKVLIGAMVGYLVFPHVVYFLLEKVHARFEHNEAINS
;
A
#
# COMPACT_ATOMS: atom_id res chain seq x y z
N MET A 1 -34.31 -5.95 21.48
CA MET A 1 -33.23 -5.23 20.77
C MET A 1 -32.61 -6.23 19.80
N GLU A 2 -33.28 -6.42 18.66
CA GLU A 2 -32.76 -7.23 17.57
C GLU A 2 -31.63 -6.43 16.94
N TYR A 3 -30.39 -6.84 17.21
CA TYR A 3 -29.25 -6.35 16.45
C TYR A 3 -29.45 -6.83 15.02
N TYR A 4 -29.87 -5.92 14.13
CA TYR A 4 -29.78 -6.15 12.69
C TYR A 4 -28.30 -6.40 12.37
N MET A 5 -27.91 -7.68 12.31
CA MET A 5 -26.74 -8.05 11.54
C MET A 5 -27.04 -7.54 10.14
N GLN A 6 -26.27 -6.56 9.68
CA GLN A 6 -26.32 -6.13 8.31
C GLN A 6 -25.82 -7.31 7.49
N ASP A 7 -26.74 -8.21 7.13
CA ASP A 7 -26.44 -9.39 6.34
C ASP A 7 -25.90 -8.93 5.00
N ILE A 8 -24.60 -9.13 4.81
CA ILE A 8 -23.98 -9.00 3.50
C ILE A 8 -24.63 -10.11 2.65
N PRO A 9 -25.29 -9.79 1.53
CA PRO A 9 -25.86 -10.80 0.66
C PRO A 9 -24.78 -11.83 0.32
N TYR A 10 -25.06 -13.13 0.44
CA TYR A 10 -24.07 -14.20 0.18
C TYR A 10 -23.35 -14.06 -1.18
N GLN A 11 -24.02 -13.46 -2.16
CA GLN A 11 -23.50 -13.11 -3.48
C GLN A 11 -22.35 -12.10 -3.48
N ASP A 12 -22.28 -11.21 -2.48
CA ASP A 12 -21.27 -10.14 -2.38
C ASP A 12 -20.03 -10.58 -1.60
N PHE A 13 -20.12 -11.67 -0.82
CA PHE A 13 -19.00 -12.19 -0.02
C PHE A 13 -17.78 -12.55 -0.87
N LEU A 14 -17.96 -13.33 -1.94
CA LEU A 14 -16.88 -13.76 -2.84
C LEU A 14 -16.18 -12.56 -3.50
N PRO A 15 -16.91 -11.61 -4.13
CA PRO A 15 -16.33 -10.38 -4.64
C PRO A 15 -15.52 -9.61 -3.59
N ILE A 16 -16.09 -9.36 -2.40
CA ILE A 16 -15.40 -8.65 -1.31
C ILE A 16 -14.08 -9.35 -0.95
N PHE A 17 -14.12 -10.67 -0.80
CA PHE A 17 -12.93 -11.46 -0.48
C PHE A 17 -11.86 -11.34 -1.58
N VAL A 18 -12.23 -11.52 -2.85
CA VAL A 18 -11.31 -11.45 -3.98
C VAL A 18 -10.70 -10.05 -4.11
N ILE A 19 -11.51 -8.99 -3.98
CA ILE A 19 -11.03 -7.61 -4.05
C ILE A 19 -10.12 -7.31 -2.86
N SER A 20 -10.46 -7.77 -1.65
CA SER A 20 -9.61 -7.58 -0.47
C SER A 20 -8.26 -8.28 -0.61
N ALA A 21 -8.23 -9.49 -1.16
CA ALA A 21 -7.00 -10.21 -1.48
C ALA A 21 -6.19 -9.48 -2.56
N ALA A 22 -6.86 -8.92 -3.58
CA ALA A 22 -6.24 -8.10 -4.60
C ALA A 22 -5.62 -6.82 -4.02
N VAL A 23 -6.29 -6.15 -3.07
CA VAL A 23 -5.73 -4.99 -2.34
C VAL A 23 -4.42 -5.37 -1.64
N ILE A 24 -4.38 -6.50 -0.92
CA ILE A 24 -3.16 -6.94 -0.25
C ILE A 24 -2.07 -7.28 -1.27
N MET A 25 -2.41 -8.02 -2.32
CA MET A 25 -1.48 -8.42 -3.38
C MET A 25 -0.86 -7.21 -4.08
N PHE A 26 -1.67 -6.26 -4.55
CA PHE A 26 -1.17 -5.04 -5.19
C PHE A 26 -0.42 -4.12 -4.22
N GLY A 27 -0.85 -4.06 -2.96
CA GLY A 27 -0.16 -3.33 -1.90
C GLY A 27 1.27 -3.85 -1.70
N MET A 28 1.41 -5.17 -1.50
CA MET A 28 2.71 -5.82 -1.39
C MET A 28 3.54 -5.66 -2.66
N MET A 29 2.91 -5.80 -3.83
CA MET A 29 3.57 -5.67 -5.12
C MET A 29 4.16 -4.27 -5.33
N TYR A 30 3.43 -3.21 -4.97
CA TYR A 30 3.94 -1.84 -4.98
C TYR A 30 5.17 -1.69 -4.08
N ALA A 31 5.06 -2.06 -2.79
CA ALA A 31 6.15 -1.93 -1.83
C ALA A 31 7.37 -2.78 -2.21
N GLY A 32 7.14 -3.99 -2.71
CA GLY A 32 8.15 -4.93 -3.17
C GLY A 32 8.91 -4.41 -4.39
N PHE A 33 8.21 -4.01 -5.46
CA PHE A 33 8.86 -3.45 -6.64
C PHE A 33 9.59 -2.15 -6.35
N PHE A 34 9.01 -1.27 -5.53
CA PHE A 34 9.68 -0.04 -5.11
C PHE A 34 11.01 -0.36 -4.40
N THR A 35 10.99 -1.32 -3.49
CA THR A 35 12.17 -1.77 -2.74
C THR A 35 13.22 -2.40 -3.65
N LEU A 36 12.82 -3.32 -4.52
CA LEU A 36 13.71 -3.99 -5.49
C LEU A 36 14.44 -3.01 -6.40
N VAL A 37 13.74 -1.98 -6.89
CA VAL A 37 14.34 -0.93 -7.74
C VAL A 37 15.30 -0.08 -6.93
N LYS A 38 14.94 0.30 -5.70
CA LYS A 38 15.74 1.22 -4.89
C LYS A 38 17.00 0.57 -4.34
N LEU A 39 16.98 -0.74 -4.07
CA LEU A 39 18.15 -1.56 -3.78
C LEU A 39 19.01 -1.85 -5.02
N ARG A 40 18.69 -1.28 -6.20
CA ARG A 40 19.35 -1.54 -7.50
C ARG A 40 19.39 -3.01 -7.91
N LEU A 41 18.57 -3.87 -7.30
CA LEU A 41 18.46 -5.29 -7.66
C LEU A 41 17.81 -5.45 -9.04
N VAL A 42 17.02 -4.47 -9.47
CA VAL A 42 16.28 -4.50 -10.73
C VAL A 42 16.41 -3.15 -11.47
N LYS A 43 16.28 -3.19 -12.81
CA LYS A 43 16.31 -1.99 -13.66
C LYS A 43 15.24 -0.97 -13.25
N LYS A 44 15.58 0.32 -13.34
CA LYS A 44 14.70 1.47 -13.04
C LYS A 44 13.36 1.46 -13.80
N PHE A 45 13.25 0.72 -14.90
CA PHE A 45 12.00 0.51 -15.63
C PHE A 45 10.89 -0.13 -14.77
N PHE A 46 11.25 -0.99 -13.81
CA PHE A 46 10.28 -1.61 -12.89
C PHE A 46 9.63 -0.59 -11.92
N MET A 47 10.15 0.63 -11.85
CA MET A 47 9.51 1.71 -11.09
C MET A 47 8.13 2.06 -11.67
N VAL A 48 7.98 1.97 -13.00
CA VAL A 48 6.68 2.17 -13.67
C VAL A 48 5.70 1.08 -13.23
N PHE A 49 6.14 -0.17 -13.13
CA PHE A 49 5.32 -1.27 -12.61
C PHE A 49 4.89 -1.07 -11.16
N ALA A 50 5.75 -0.51 -10.31
CA ALA A 50 5.37 -0.15 -8.96
C ALA A 50 4.21 0.86 -8.98
N TYR A 51 4.34 1.97 -9.72
CA TYR A 51 3.27 2.97 -9.80
C TYR A 51 1.98 2.45 -10.43
N LEU A 52 2.06 1.56 -11.43
CA LEU A 52 0.88 0.88 -11.99
C LEU A 52 0.19 0.01 -10.93
N SER A 53 0.95 -0.74 -10.14
CA SER A 53 0.42 -1.53 -9.02
C SER A 53 -0.28 -0.65 -7.99
N TRP A 54 0.26 0.53 -7.70
CA TRP A 54 -0.38 1.48 -6.80
C TRP A 54 -1.69 2.02 -7.38
N PHE A 55 -1.74 2.33 -8.67
CA PHE A 55 -2.99 2.77 -9.31
C PHE A 55 -4.06 1.68 -9.28
N ALA A 56 -3.66 0.42 -9.55
CA ALA A 56 -4.53 -0.74 -9.43
C ALA A 56 -5.03 -0.93 -7.98
N LEU A 57 -4.14 -0.77 -6.99
CA LEU A 57 -4.49 -0.81 -5.56
C LEU A 57 -5.57 0.22 -5.21
N VAL A 58 -5.43 1.46 -5.66
CA VAL A 58 -6.42 2.53 -5.43
C VAL A 58 -7.77 2.15 -6.05
N GLY A 59 -7.76 1.58 -7.27
CA GLY A 59 -8.98 1.09 -7.92
C GLY A 59 -9.66 -0.03 -7.13
N CYS A 60 -8.90 -1.03 -6.66
CA CYS A 60 -9.42 -2.09 -5.82
C CYS A 60 -9.99 -1.55 -4.50
N MET A 61 -9.32 -0.56 -3.89
CA MET A 61 -9.77 0.04 -2.64
C MET A 61 -11.08 0.82 -2.81
N TYR A 62 -11.23 1.54 -3.92
CA TYR A 62 -12.46 2.24 -4.27
C TYR A 62 -13.62 1.25 -4.43
N TYR A 63 -13.40 0.19 -5.21
CA TYR A 63 -14.43 -0.83 -5.47
C TYR A 63 -14.77 -1.61 -4.19
N LEU A 64 -13.79 -1.91 -3.34
CA LEU A 64 -14.02 -2.51 -2.03
C LEU A 64 -14.91 -1.63 -1.14
N GLY A 65 -14.70 -0.31 -1.14
CA GLY A 65 -15.53 0.63 -0.40
C GLY A 65 -16.98 0.64 -0.89
N GLU A 66 -17.17 0.62 -2.21
CA GLU A 66 -18.51 0.57 -2.82
C GLU A 66 -19.26 -0.72 -2.44
N LEU A 67 -18.57 -1.88 -2.50
CA LEU A 67 -19.15 -3.17 -2.11
C LEU A 67 -19.47 -3.25 -0.61
N LEU A 68 -18.62 -2.66 0.24
CA LEU A 68 -18.86 -2.59 1.68
C LEU A 68 -19.90 -1.54 2.08
N ARG A 69 -20.41 -0.74 1.11
CA ARG A 69 -21.37 0.35 1.32
C ARG A 69 -20.91 1.29 2.44
N VAL A 70 -19.60 1.58 2.49
CA VAL A 70 -19.05 2.46 3.52
C VAL A 70 -19.56 3.88 3.36
N GLU A 71 -19.60 4.61 4.47
CA GLU A 71 -19.96 6.03 4.44
C GLU A 71 -19.05 6.81 3.48
N PRO A 72 -19.58 7.84 2.79
CA PRO A 72 -18.81 8.66 1.86
C PRO A 72 -17.65 9.39 2.56
N TYR A 73 -17.76 9.65 3.86
CA TYR A 73 -16.65 10.17 4.66
C TYR A 73 -15.51 9.15 4.77
N THR A 74 -15.83 7.92 5.15
CA THR A 74 -14.86 6.82 5.28
C THR A 74 -14.17 6.54 3.95
N GLN A 75 -14.91 6.57 2.83
CA GLN A 75 -14.32 6.37 1.50
C GLN A 75 -13.29 7.46 1.15
N LYS A 76 -13.54 8.73 1.50
CA LYS A 76 -12.57 9.82 1.30
C LYS A 76 -11.31 9.62 2.14
N VAL A 77 -11.47 9.21 3.41
CA VAL A 77 -10.34 8.89 4.28
C VAL A 77 -9.52 7.73 3.72
N LEU A 78 -10.17 6.72 3.15
CA LEU A 78 -9.53 5.56 2.53
C LEU A 78 -8.65 5.96 1.33
N ILE A 79 -9.15 6.84 0.47
CA ILE A 79 -8.37 7.41 -0.63
C ILE A 79 -7.24 8.28 -0.09
N GLY A 80 -7.46 9.06 0.97
CA GLY A 80 -6.42 9.82 1.65
C GLY A 80 -5.29 8.92 2.19
N ALA A 81 -5.64 7.77 2.76
CA ALA A 81 -4.68 6.78 3.22
C ALA A 81 -3.82 6.21 2.07
N MET A 82 -4.39 6.05 0.87
CA MET A 82 -3.63 5.61 -0.31
C MET A 82 -2.57 6.62 -0.76
N VAL A 83 -2.83 7.92 -0.59
CA VAL A 83 -1.82 8.96 -0.81
C VAL A 83 -0.69 8.83 0.21
N GLY A 84 -1.03 8.62 1.48
CA GLY A 84 -0.04 8.33 2.53
C GLY A 84 0.80 7.08 2.19
N TYR A 85 0.15 6.04 1.67
CA TYR A 85 0.81 4.82 1.24
C TYR A 85 1.82 5.04 0.10
N LEU A 86 1.58 6.01 -0.79
CA LEU A 86 2.54 6.38 -1.84
C LEU A 86 3.79 7.05 -1.25
N VAL A 87 3.61 7.85 -0.21
CA VAL A 87 4.71 8.58 0.44
C VAL A 87 5.50 7.67 1.38
N PHE A 88 4.87 6.63 1.94
CA PHE A 88 5.47 5.76 2.95
C PHE A 88 6.82 5.14 2.54
N PRO A 89 6.96 4.49 1.37
CA PRO A 89 8.24 3.93 0.95
C PRO A 89 9.33 4.99 0.78
N HIS A 90 8.97 6.20 0.36
CA HIS A 90 9.91 7.30 0.21
C HIS A 90 10.50 7.73 1.56
N VAL A 91 9.66 7.82 2.59
CA VAL A 91 10.07 8.18 3.96
C VAL A 91 10.94 7.08 4.56
N VAL A 92 10.54 5.82 4.44
CA VAL A 92 11.31 4.68 4.97
C VAL A 92 12.72 4.67 4.39
N TYR A 93 12.86 4.83 3.06
CA TYR A 93 14.17 4.86 2.42
C TYR A 93 15.03 6.05 2.84
N PHE A 94 14.42 7.24 2.96
CA PHE A 94 15.13 8.43 3.43
C PHE A 94 15.68 8.25 4.86
N LEU A 95 14.89 7.63 5.73
CA LEU A 95 15.33 7.29 7.08
C LEU A 95 16.45 6.24 7.05
N LEU A 96 16.29 5.20 6.23
CA LEU A 96 17.29 4.13 6.08
C LEU A 96 18.65 4.69 5.65
N GLU A 97 18.65 5.57 4.65
CA GLU A 97 19.86 6.23 4.13
C GLU A 97 20.54 7.10 5.20
N LYS A 98 19.77 7.90 5.96
CA LYS A 98 20.32 8.70 7.07
C LYS A 98 20.89 7.86 8.19
N VAL A 99 20.24 6.74 8.49
CA VAL A 99 20.71 5.80 9.52
C VAL A 99 22.02 5.16 9.06
N HIS A 100 22.08 4.68 7.81
CA HIS A 100 23.31 4.10 7.24
C HIS A 100 24.47 5.09 7.26
N ALA A 101 24.25 6.33 6.82
CA ALA A 101 25.28 7.39 6.83
C ALA A 101 25.79 7.73 8.24
N ARG A 102 24.93 7.69 9.27
CA ARG A 102 25.37 7.90 10.65
C ARG A 102 26.23 6.77 11.16
N PHE A 103 25.89 5.51 10.85
CA PHE A 103 26.67 4.35 11.29
C PHE A 103 28.06 4.34 10.63
N GLU A 104 28.14 4.59 9.33
CA GLU A 104 29.40 4.65 8.59
C GLU A 104 30.34 5.77 9.10
N HIS A 105 29.77 6.92 9.47
CA HIS A 105 30.54 8.02 10.08
C HIS A 105 31.05 7.69 11.50
N ASN A 106 30.29 6.93 12.28
CA ASN A 106 30.68 6.58 13.65
C ASN A 106 31.76 5.49 13.70
N GLU A 107 31.79 4.59 12.70
CA GLU A 107 32.87 3.61 12.54
C GLU A 107 34.19 4.28 12.07
N ALA A 108 34.12 5.27 11.17
CA ALA A 108 35.30 6.00 10.70
C ALA A 108 35.95 6.92 11.76
N ILE A 109 35.25 7.25 12.86
CA ILE A 109 35.79 8.02 13.99
C ILE A 109 36.37 7.11 15.08
N ASN A 110 36.00 5.82 15.10
CA ASN A 110 36.50 4.83 16.06
C ASN A 110 37.66 3.96 15.52
N SER A 111 38.14 4.20 14.29
CA SER A 111 39.36 3.63 13.70
C SER A 111 40.49 4.64 13.68
#